data_AF-A0A813G384-F1
#
_entry.id   AF-A0A813G384-F1
#
_cell.length_a   1.000
_cell.length_b   1.000
_cell.length_c   1.000
_cell.angle_alpha   90.00
_cell.angle_beta   90.00
_cell.angle_gamma   90.00
#
_symmetry.space_group_name_H-M   'P 1'
#
loop_
_entity.id
_entity.type
_entity.pdbx_description
1 polymer ?
#
loop_
_entity_poly.entity_id
_entity_poly.type
_entity_poly.pdbx_seq_one_letter_code
_entity_poly.pdbx_strand_id
1 'polypeptide(L)'
;GQFRLLWHYTLALGLLTAGDALGPVMVAEWPLVLLVLNANDLHLGLTAPVTHWLPWHVIGTLRRLAEDPVFFAIGWYYSDQGLAWLRRRSPSSAKAIEKASATF
;
A
#
# COMPACT_ATOMS: atom_id res chain seq x y z
N GLY A 1 -28.15 -4.08 12.81
CA GLY A 1 -27.80 -5.45 13.27
C GLY A 1 -26.30 -5.63 13.27
N GLN A 2 -25.66 -5.45 14.42
CA GLN A 2 -24.19 -5.54 14.60
C GLN A 2 -23.62 -6.93 14.26
N PHE A 3 -24.44 -7.99 14.33
CA PHE A 3 -24.03 -9.37 14.10
C PHE A 3 -23.69 -9.69 12.62
N ARG A 4 -24.41 -9.11 11.65
CA ARG A 4 -24.05 -9.23 10.22
C ARG A 4 -22.73 -8.54 9.91
N LEU A 5 -22.47 -7.39 10.55
CA LEU A 5 -21.25 -6.61 10.32
C LEU A 5 -20.00 -7.37 10.81
N LEU A 6 -20.07 -8.00 11.98
CA LEU A 6 -19.03 -8.88 12.51
C LEU A 6 -18.66 -10.02 11.55
N TRP A 7 -19.64 -10.57 10.84
CA TRP A 7 -19.42 -11.67 9.88
C TRP A 7 -18.67 -11.23 8.62
N HIS A 8 -18.88 -10.00 8.17
CA HIS A 8 -18.13 -9.46 7.03
C HIS A 8 -16.68 -9.16 7.45
N TYR A 9 -16.47 -8.68 8.68
CA TYR A 9 -15.12 -8.48 9.21
C TYR A 9 -14.36 -9.78 9.41
N THR A 10 -14.97 -10.84 9.94
CA THR A 10 -14.30 -12.14 10.10
C THR A 10 -14.00 -12.80 8.76
N LEU A 11 -14.89 -12.70 7.77
CA LEU A 11 -14.64 -13.19 6.42
C LEU A 11 -13.51 -12.40 5.72
N ALA A 12 -13.51 -11.07 5.84
CA ALA A 12 -12.44 -10.23 5.31
C ALA A 12 -11.10 -10.55 6.01
N LEU A 13 -11.11 -10.73 7.33
CA LEU A 13 -9.93 -11.09 8.11
C LEU A 13 -9.38 -12.47 7.72
N GLY A 14 -10.28 -13.46 7.57
CA GLY A 14 -9.91 -14.81 7.14
C GLY A 14 -9.37 -14.87 5.71
N LEU A 15 -9.88 -14.03 4.81
CA LEU A 15 -9.35 -13.92 3.45
C LEU A 15 -7.96 -13.28 3.44
N LEU A 16 -7.72 -12.28 4.30
CA LEU A 16 -6.39 -11.68 4.47
C LEU A 16 -5.38 -12.71 5.00
N THR A 17 -5.74 -13.48 6.03
CA THR A 17 -4.80 -14.43 6.65
C THR A 17 -4.51 -15.64 5.79
N ALA A 18 -5.44 -16.05 4.93
CA ALA A 18 -5.22 -17.13 3.97
C ALA A 18 -4.08 -16.80 2.99
N GLY A 19 -3.91 -15.53 2.61
CA GLY A 19 -2.79 -15.07 1.78
C GLY A 19 -1.44 -15.22 2.47
N ASP A 20 -1.37 -14.89 3.77
CA ASP A 20 -0.13 -15.06 4.55
C ASP A 20 0.17 -16.54 4.86
N ALA A 21 -0.85 -17.39 5.01
CA ALA A 21 -0.68 -18.82 5.26
C ALA A 21 -0.05 -19.57 4.06
N LEU A 22 -0.23 -19.06 2.83
CA LEU A 22 0.39 -19.61 1.62
C LEU A 22 1.82 -19.09 1.39
N GLY A 23 2.25 -18.08 2.15
CA GLY A 23 3.57 -17.48 2.07
C GLY A 23 4.72 -18.48 2.08
N PRO A 24 4.81 -19.43 3.04
CA PRO A 24 5.91 -20.38 3.11
C PRO A 24 6.04 -21.30 1.88
N VAL A 25 4.92 -21.73 1.32
CA VAL A 25 4.89 -22.59 0.12
C VAL A 25 5.29 -21.80 -1.11
N MET A 26 4.80 -20.57 -1.25
CA MET A 26 5.16 -19.69 -2.36
C MET A 26 6.62 -19.21 -2.32
N VAL A 27 7.23 -19.05 -1.14
CA VAL A 27 8.68 -18.75 -1.04
C VAL A 27 9.50 -19.85 -1.69
N ALA A 28 9.11 -21.12 -1.52
CA ALA A 28 9.88 -22.26 -2.00
C ALA A 28 9.71 -22.49 -3.52
N GLU A 29 8.50 -22.32 -4.05
CA GLU A 29 8.22 -22.65 -5.46
C GLU A 29 8.22 -21.42 -6.39
N TRP A 30 7.74 -20.27 -5.93
CA TRP A 30 7.51 -19.08 -6.76
C TRP A 30 7.88 -17.76 -6.04
N PRO A 31 9.15 -17.59 -5.59
CA PRO A 31 9.53 -16.47 -4.73
C PRO A 31 9.33 -15.09 -5.36
N LEU A 32 9.50 -14.97 -6.69
CA LEU A 32 9.27 -13.71 -7.42
C LEU A 32 7.78 -13.35 -7.50
N VAL A 33 6.90 -14.34 -7.65
CA VAL A 33 5.44 -14.12 -7.69
C VAL A 33 4.97 -13.68 -6.31
N LEU A 34 5.49 -14.28 -5.24
CA LEU A 34 5.21 -13.85 -3.88
C LEU A 34 5.64 -12.39 -3.65
N LEU A 35 6.80 -11.98 -4.17
CA LEU A 35 7.31 -10.62 -4.03
C LEU A 35 6.41 -9.57 -4.72
N VAL A 36 5.79 -9.95 -5.84
CA VAL A 36 4.83 -9.11 -6.58
C VAL A 36 3.48 -9.08 -5.88
N LEU A 37 2.99 -10.23 -5.41
CA LEU A 37 1.63 -10.36 -4.87
C LEU A 37 1.51 -9.83 -3.44
N ASN A 38 2.59 -9.88 -2.67
CA ASN A 38 2.59 -9.51 -1.25
C ASN A 38 3.65 -8.42 -0.98
N ALA A 39 3.17 -7.23 -0.60
CA ALA A 39 4.00 -6.07 -0.35
C ALA A 39 4.69 -6.06 1.03
N ASN A 40 4.53 -7.10 1.84
CA ASN A 40 5.13 -7.17 3.16
C ASN A 40 6.67 -7.27 3.08
N ASP A 41 7.37 -6.43 3.85
CA ASP A 41 8.84 -6.41 3.94
C ASP A 41 9.39 -7.73 4.49
N LEU A 42 8.60 -8.47 5.27
CA LEU A 42 8.96 -9.82 5.74
C LEU A 42 9.21 -10.79 4.58
N HIS A 43 8.36 -10.78 3.55
CA HIS A 43 8.52 -11.62 2.36
C HIS A 43 9.70 -11.17 1.49
N LEU A 44 10.05 -9.87 1.52
CA LEU A 44 11.24 -9.35 0.87
C LEU A 44 12.51 -9.96 1.48
N GLY A 45 12.58 -10.05 2.82
CA GLY A 45 13.68 -10.68 3.53
C GLY A 45 13.74 -12.20 3.33
N LEU A 46 12.59 -12.89 3.36
CA LEU A 46 12.52 -14.35 3.20
C LEU A 46 12.93 -14.82 1.79
N THR A 47 12.68 -14.01 0.77
CA THR A 47 13.00 -14.36 -0.63
C THR A 47 14.40 -13.94 -1.06
N ALA A 48 15.06 -13.04 -0.32
CA ALA A 48 16.42 -12.56 -0.61
C ALA A 48 17.48 -13.68 -0.74
N PRO A 49 17.55 -14.69 0.15
CA PRO A 49 18.57 -15.75 0.03
C PRO A 49 18.27 -16.79 -1.06
N VAL A 50 17.02 -16.89 -1.52
CA VAL A 50 16.57 -17.94 -2.46
C VAL A 50 16.37 -17.43 -3.89
N THR A 51 16.57 -16.13 -4.13
CA THR A 51 16.30 -15.47 -5.42
C THR A 51 17.56 -14.79 -5.94
N HIS A 52 17.73 -14.75 -7.27
CA HIS A 52 18.78 -13.95 -7.87
C HIS A 52 18.61 -12.46 -7.51
N TRP A 53 19.72 -11.80 -7.18
CA TRP A 53 19.73 -10.43 -6.65
C TRP A 53 19.08 -9.41 -7.61
N LEU A 54 19.26 -9.57 -8.92
CA LEU A 54 18.78 -8.62 -9.92
C LEU A 54 17.23 -8.53 -10.00
N PRO A 55 16.49 -9.62 -10.30
CA PRO A 55 15.03 -9.55 -10.33
C PRO A 55 14.43 -9.22 -8.95
N TRP A 56 15.06 -9.70 -7.86
CA TRP A 56 14.65 -9.32 -6.51
C TRP A 56 14.73 -7.81 -6.27
N HIS A 57 15.83 -7.17 -6.68
CA HIS A 57 16.04 -5.74 -6.49
C HIS A 57 15.15 -4.89 -7.40
N VAL A 58 14.95 -5.32 -8.65
CA VAL A 58 14.06 -4.64 -9.61
C VAL A 58 12.62 -4.65 -9.11
N ILE A 59 12.09 -5.82 -8.73
CA ILE A 59 10.69 -5.92 -8.28
C ILE A 59 10.50 -5.19 -6.95
N GLY A 60 11.41 -5.36 -5.98
CA GLY A 60 11.33 -4.67 -4.69
C GLY A 60 11.33 -3.15 -4.83
N THR A 61 12.17 -2.63 -5.73
CA THR A 61 12.25 -1.18 -6.01
C THR A 61 11.01 -0.68 -6.75
N LEU A 62 10.59 -1.38 -7.80
CA LEU A 62 9.37 -1.02 -8.56
C LEU A 62 8.13 -1.03 -7.68
N ARG A 63 8.03 -1.96 -6.73
CA ARG A 63 6.93 -2.03 -5.78
C ARG A 63 6.82 -0.77 -4.94
N ARG A 64 7.94 -0.31 -4.36
CA ARG A 64 7.97 0.95 -3.60
C ARG A 64 7.66 2.16 -4.47
N LEU A 65 8.26 2.23 -5.66
CA LEU A 65 8.04 3.32 -6.59
C LEU A 65 6.65 3.33 -7.22
N ALA A 66 5.90 2.22 -7.19
CA ALA A 66 4.53 2.17 -7.70
C ALA A 66 3.54 2.83 -6.73
N GLU A 67 3.82 2.80 -5.43
CA GLU A 67 2.97 3.40 -4.40
C GLU A 67 2.97 4.93 -4.49
N ASP A 68 4.15 5.53 -4.65
CA ASP A 68 4.34 6.98 -4.70
C ASP A 68 3.48 7.72 -5.76
N PRO A 69 3.52 7.37 -7.07
CA PRO A 69 2.76 8.04 -8.11
C PRO A 69 1.26 7.80 -7.97
N VAL A 70 0.84 6.65 -7.41
CA VAL A 70 -0.58 6.37 -7.14
C VAL A 70 -1.11 7.31 -6.06
N PHE A 71 -0.40 7.44 -4.94
CA PHE A 71 -0.78 8.39 -3.89
C PHE A 71 -0.71 9.84 -4.37
N PHE A 72 0.29 10.17 -5.17
CA PHE A 72 0.39 11.49 -5.80
C PHE A 72 -0.80 11.78 -6.71
N ALA A 73 -1.17 10.85 -7.60
CA ALA A 73 -2.30 11.02 -8.52
C ALA A 73 -3.62 11.17 -7.75
N ILE A 74 -3.85 10.35 -6.72
CA ILE A 74 -5.04 10.47 -5.86
C ILE A 74 -5.04 11.85 -5.18
N GLY A 75 -3.92 12.27 -4.60
CA GLY A 75 -3.79 13.59 -3.99
C GLY A 75 -4.07 14.74 -4.95
N TRP A 76 -3.64 14.60 -6.21
CA TRP A 76 -3.91 15.57 -7.27
C TRP A 76 -5.39 15.60 -7.66
N TYR A 77 -6.00 14.45 -7.96
CA TYR A 77 -7.40 14.39 -8.40
C TYR A 77 -8.39 14.83 -7.32
N TYR A 78 -8.07 14.55 -6.06
CA TYR A 78 -8.92 14.91 -4.92
C TYR A 78 -8.43 16.17 -4.18
N SER A 79 -7.53 16.96 -4.78
CA SER A 79 -6.94 18.14 -4.14
C SER A 79 -8.00 19.11 -3.63
N ASP A 80 -9.01 19.41 -4.45
CA ASP A 80 -10.04 20.41 -4.13
C ASP A 80 -10.98 19.93 -3.02
N GLN A 81 -11.38 18.66 -3.07
CA GLN A 81 -12.22 18.05 -2.04
C GLN A 81 -11.45 17.89 -0.73
N GLY A 82 -10.17 17.50 -0.82
CA GLY A 82 -9.25 17.41 0.30
C GLY A 82 -9.01 18.77 0.95
N LEU A 83 -8.80 19.83 0.17
CA LEU A 83 -8.68 21.21 0.68
C LEU A 83 -9.99 21.68 1.30
N ALA A 84 -11.14 21.41 0.68
CA ALA A 84 -12.43 21.79 1.23
C ALA A 84 -12.69 21.10 2.58
N TRP A 85 -12.34 19.82 2.72
CA TRP A 85 -12.37 19.10 3.99
C TRP A 85 -11.37 19.69 5.00
N LEU A 86 -10.13 19.95 4.56
CA LEU A 86 -9.07 20.46 5.42
C LEU A 86 -9.39 21.86 5.93
N ARG A 87 -9.98 22.73 5.12
CA ARG A 87 -10.48 24.06 5.53
C ARG A 87 -11.51 23.96 6.66
N ARG A 88 -12.36 22.92 6.65
CA ARG A 88 -13.34 22.67 7.73
C ARG A 88 -12.69 22.12 9.00
N ARG A 89 -11.63 21.30 8.86
CA ARG A 89 -10.98 20.61 9.99
C ARG A 89 -9.86 21.43 10.65
N SER A 90 -9.01 22.07 9.85
CA SER A 90 -7.84 22.85 10.26
C SER A 90 -7.55 24.00 9.27
N PRO A 91 -8.08 25.22 9.53
CA PRO A 91 -7.93 26.35 8.64
C PRO A 91 -6.48 26.82 8.44
N SER A 92 -5.60 26.69 9.45
CA SER A 92 -4.21 27.12 9.34
C SER A 92 -3.40 26.21 8.42
N SER A 93 -3.63 24.89 8.51
CA SER A 93 -2.99 23.90 7.64
C SER A 93 -3.42 24.07 6.18
N ALA A 94 -4.70 24.36 5.93
CA ALA A 94 -5.19 24.65 4.58
C ALA A 94 -4.49 25.86 3.95
N LYS A 95 -4.34 26.97 4.71
CA LYS A 95 -3.63 28.17 4.24
C LYS A 95 -2.15 27.91 3.92
N ALA A 96 -1.48 27.08 4.70
CA ALA A 96 -0.08 26.72 4.45
C ALA A 96 0.07 25.95 3.13
N ILE A 97 -0.84 25.00 2.85
CA ILE A 97 -0.85 24.22 1.61
C ILE A 97 -1.19 25.09 0.41
N GLU A 98 -2.17 26.00 0.51
CA GLU A 98 -2.51 26.96 -0.56
C GLU A 98 -1.35 27.89 -0.90
N LYS A 99 -0.63 28.38 0.13
CA LYS A 99 0.55 29.21 -0.08
C LYS A 99 1.66 28.43 -0.78
N ALA A 100 1.87 27.17 -0.40
CA ALA A 100 2.84 26.30 -1.04
C ALA A 100 2.45 26.02 -2.50
N SER A 101 1.18 25.72 -2.80
CA SER A 101 0.71 25.48 -4.17
C SER A 101 0.78 26.71 -5.08
N ALA A 102 0.77 27.92 -4.53
CA ALA A 102 0.92 29.15 -5.31
C ALA A 102 2.39 29.49 -5.66
N THR A 103 3.35 28.74 -5.09
CA THR A 103 4.80 28.98 -5.29
C THR A 103 5.41 28.09 -6.38
N PHE A 104 4.70 27.03 -6.79
CA PHE A 104 5.08 26.09 -7.84
C PHE A 104 4.09 26.17 -9.00
#